data_AF-A0A7S2U8X1-F1
#
_entry.id   AF-A0A7S2U8X1-F1
#
_cell.length_a   1.000
_cell.length_b   1.000
_cell.length_c   1.000
_cell.angle_alpha   90.00
_cell.angle_beta   90.00
_cell.angle_gamma   90.00
#
_symmetry.space_group_name_H-M   'P 1'
#
loop_
_entity.id
_entity.type
_entity.pdbx_description
1 polymer ?
#
loop_
_entity_poly.entity_id
_entity_poly.type
_entity_poly.pdbx_seq_one_letter_code
_entity_poly.pdbx_strand_id
1 'polypeptide(L)'
;MQPINDILQDEHGCFVYRVLKPLEVRSKLSMGEEYQTGLSFDTGDLVSVDLVRPSRVRDSKNGPFLRLSDCSGWLFERTHSDQMMARLPVKDGLWAFHVDNYPVGMALRRHPFDNSPHVEPTMLFESMQLIYCDKQVTAPNGVSSYRVQGTDGWVFDQRLREQGSKIFMLLPEG
;
A
#
# COMPACT_ATOMS: atom_id res chain seq x y z
N MET A 1 -30.96 9.71 -28.40
CA MET A 1 -29.82 9.85 -27.47
C MET A 1 -29.79 8.59 -26.61
N GLN A 2 -28.90 7.64 -26.90
CA GLN A 2 -28.83 6.38 -26.13
C GLN A 2 -28.23 6.69 -24.74
N PRO A 3 -28.75 6.10 -23.66
CA PRO A 3 -28.09 6.19 -22.36
C PRO A 3 -26.81 5.36 -22.44
N ILE A 4 -25.67 6.02 -22.29
CA ILE A 4 -24.40 5.35 -22.04
C ILE A 4 -24.54 4.68 -20.67
N ASN A 5 -24.87 3.38 -20.68
CA ASN A 5 -24.69 2.49 -19.54
C ASN A 5 -23.18 2.22 -19.40
N ASP A 6 -22.42 3.24 -19.01
CA ASP A 6 -21.08 3.03 -18.48
C ASP A 6 -21.26 2.39 -17.11
N ILE A 7 -21.39 1.07 -17.10
CA ILE A 7 -21.34 0.29 -15.87
C ILE A 7 -19.93 0.51 -15.33
N LEU A 8 -19.80 1.41 -14.36
CA LEU A 8 -18.57 1.58 -13.59
C LEU A 8 -18.30 0.26 -12.87
N GLN A 9 -17.32 -0.48 -13.37
CA GLN A 9 -16.91 -1.77 -12.79
C GLN A 9 -15.90 -1.54 -11.68
N ASP A 10 -15.98 -2.40 -10.67
CA ASP A 10 -14.97 -2.46 -9.63
C ASP A 10 -13.68 -3.09 -10.22
N GLU A 11 -12.51 -2.53 -9.90
CA GLU A 11 -11.20 -3.05 -10.32
C GLU A 11 -10.57 -3.82 -9.17
N HIS A 12 -10.32 -5.12 -9.35
CA HIS A 12 -9.61 -5.97 -8.38
C HIS A 12 -8.15 -6.15 -8.78
N GLY A 13 -7.23 -6.19 -7.82
CA GLY A 13 -5.81 -6.40 -8.12
C GLY A 13 -4.87 -6.14 -6.95
N CYS A 14 -3.64 -5.74 -7.26
CA CYS A 14 -2.65 -5.30 -6.29
C CYS A 14 -2.21 -3.89 -6.67
N PHE A 15 -2.77 -2.90 -5.99
CA PHE A 15 -2.49 -1.49 -6.23
C PHE A 15 -1.74 -0.89 -5.05
N VAL A 16 -0.98 0.15 -5.33
CA VAL A 16 -0.32 0.94 -4.30
C VAL A 16 -0.65 2.41 -4.54
N TYR A 17 -1.06 3.09 -3.47
CA TYR A 17 -1.37 4.50 -3.49
C TYR A 17 -0.49 5.25 -2.51
N ARG A 18 -0.03 6.43 -2.92
CA ARG A 18 0.63 7.39 -2.05
C ARG A 18 -0.40 8.35 -1.47
N VAL A 19 -0.30 8.58 -0.17
CA VAL A 19 -1.08 9.59 0.54
C VAL A 19 -0.51 10.99 0.26
N LEU A 20 -1.34 11.90 -0.24
CA LEU A 20 -0.97 13.29 -0.54
C LEU A 20 -1.37 14.28 0.57
N LYS A 21 -2.43 13.94 1.31
CA LYS A 21 -2.92 14.68 2.48
C LYS A 21 -3.31 13.66 3.55
N PRO A 22 -3.16 13.95 4.85
CA PRO A 22 -3.50 13.01 5.90
C PRO A 22 -4.97 12.58 5.77
N LEU A 23 -5.24 11.29 5.92
CA LEU A 23 -6.60 10.76 5.83
C LEU A 23 -6.82 9.58 6.76
N GLU A 24 -8.07 9.43 7.16
CA GLU A 24 -8.51 8.39 8.07
C GLU A 24 -9.33 7.32 7.35
N VAL A 25 -9.03 6.07 7.71
CA VAL A 25 -9.70 4.87 7.23
C VAL A 25 -11.17 4.89 7.62
N ARG A 26 -11.99 4.44 6.67
CA ARG A 26 -13.44 4.32 6.80
C ARG A 26 -13.83 2.86 6.92
N SER A 27 -14.74 2.55 7.83
CA SER A 27 -15.31 1.21 7.99
C SER A 27 -16.17 0.77 6.80
N LYS A 28 -16.63 1.71 5.97
CA LYS A 28 -17.40 1.46 4.76
C LYS A 28 -17.19 2.56 3.71
N LEU A 29 -17.80 2.37 2.54
CA LEU A 29 -17.79 3.29 1.39
C LEU A 29 -18.55 4.60 1.68
N SER A 30 -18.02 5.43 2.56
CA SER A 30 -18.67 6.66 3.01
C SER A 30 -17.63 7.72 3.35
N MET A 31 -18.05 8.98 3.22
CA MET A 31 -17.29 10.16 3.63
C MET A 31 -17.70 10.66 5.03
N GLY A 32 -18.76 10.09 5.60
CA GLY A 32 -19.26 10.48 6.93
C GLY A 32 -18.23 10.24 8.03
N GLU A 33 -18.11 11.19 8.94
CA GLU A 33 -17.24 11.12 10.12
C GLU A 33 -17.62 9.95 11.03
N GLU A 34 -18.90 9.57 11.08
CA GLU A 34 -19.39 8.43 11.87
C GLU A 34 -18.83 7.07 11.42
N TYR A 35 -18.13 7.00 10.27
CA TYR A 35 -17.51 5.79 9.76
C TYR A 35 -15.99 5.76 9.92
N GLN A 36 -15.41 6.78 10.53
CA GLN A 36 -14.00 6.83 10.91
C GLN A 36 -13.64 5.70 11.87
N THR A 37 -12.50 5.04 11.65
CA THR A 37 -12.07 3.90 12.47
C THR A 37 -11.03 4.25 13.54
N GLY A 38 -10.52 5.49 13.55
CA GLY A 38 -9.38 5.92 14.33
C GLY A 38 -8.02 5.61 13.69
N LEU A 39 -7.98 4.82 12.61
CA LEU A 39 -6.77 4.50 11.87
C LEU A 39 -6.51 5.55 10.79
N SER A 40 -5.36 6.21 10.83
CA SER A 40 -4.97 7.24 9.86
C SER A 40 -3.64 6.97 9.19
N PHE A 41 -3.47 7.54 8.00
CA PHE A 41 -2.21 7.59 7.28
C PHE A 41 -1.77 9.04 7.07
N ASP A 42 -0.46 9.26 7.18
CA ASP A 42 0.16 10.56 7.04
C ASP A 42 0.58 10.85 5.59
N THR A 43 0.81 12.13 5.30
CA THR A 43 1.31 12.55 3.99
C THR A 43 2.62 11.86 3.65
N GLY A 44 2.64 11.19 2.50
CA GLY A 44 3.80 10.46 1.99
C GLY A 44 3.72 8.96 2.22
N ASP A 45 2.86 8.48 3.12
CA ASP A 45 2.66 7.05 3.35
C ASP A 45 2.20 6.35 2.08
N LEU A 46 2.58 5.08 1.95
CA LEU A 46 2.10 4.23 0.88
C LEU A 46 1.16 3.19 1.45
N VAL A 47 0.05 2.93 0.78
CA VAL A 47 -0.92 1.92 1.19
C VAL A 47 -1.14 0.90 0.08
N SER A 48 -1.34 -0.35 0.47
CA SER A 48 -1.72 -1.43 -0.45
C SER A 48 -3.24 -1.52 -0.54
N VAL A 49 -3.75 -1.59 -1.77
CA VAL A 49 -5.18 -1.61 -2.10
C VAL A 49 -5.46 -2.81 -3.00
N ASP A 50 -6.51 -3.57 -2.69
CA ASP A 50 -6.89 -4.76 -3.44
C ASP A 50 -8.15 -4.57 -4.31
N LEU A 51 -8.89 -3.49 -4.06
CA LEU A 51 -10.12 -3.15 -4.75
C LEU A 51 -10.29 -1.64 -4.91
N VAL A 52 -10.45 -1.20 -6.15
CA VAL A 52 -10.84 0.17 -6.50
C VAL A 52 -12.30 0.16 -6.94
N ARG A 53 -13.14 0.89 -6.21
CA ARG A 53 -14.56 1.04 -6.51
C ARG A 53 -14.87 2.48 -6.91
N PRO A 54 -15.25 2.74 -8.18
CA PRO A 54 -15.69 4.06 -8.59
C PRO A 54 -16.89 4.56 -7.78
N SER A 55 -17.06 5.88 -7.68
CA SER A 55 -18.29 6.42 -7.08
C SER A 55 -19.48 6.11 -7.96
N ARG A 56 -20.52 5.53 -7.35
CA ARG A 56 -21.79 5.20 -8.04
C ARG A 56 -22.80 6.34 -7.99
N VAL A 57 -22.46 7.44 -7.31
CA VAL A 57 -23.26 8.66 -7.29
C VAL A 57 -22.88 9.49 -8.50
N ARG A 58 -23.86 9.78 -9.36
CA ARG A 58 -23.66 10.62 -10.55
C ARG A 58 -23.09 11.99 -10.15
N ASP A 59 -22.12 12.48 -10.91
CA ASP A 59 -21.45 13.77 -10.69
C ASP A 59 -20.76 13.90 -9.32
N SER A 60 -20.50 12.77 -8.65
CA SER A 60 -19.75 12.74 -7.41
C SER A 60 -18.34 13.26 -7.59
N LYS A 61 -17.96 14.20 -6.73
CA LYS A 61 -16.59 14.72 -6.59
C LYS A 61 -15.73 13.89 -5.63
N ASN A 62 -16.31 12.82 -5.08
CA ASN A 62 -15.67 11.90 -4.14
C ASN A 62 -15.33 10.57 -4.82
N GLY A 63 -14.27 9.92 -4.34
CA GLY A 63 -13.78 8.64 -4.83
C GLY A 63 -12.77 8.76 -5.98
N PRO A 64 -12.41 7.65 -6.66
CA PRO A 64 -12.76 6.27 -6.34
C PRO A 64 -12.46 5.88 -4.88
N PHE A 65 -13.22 4.94 -4.35
CA PHE A 65 -13.00 4.37 -3.03
C PHE A 65 -12.05 3.18 -3.12
N LEU A 66 -11.16 3.06 -2.16
CA LEU A 66 -10.01 2.15 -2.20
C LEU A 66 -10.09 1.22 -0.99
N ARG A 67 -10.31 -0.08 -1.19
CA ARG A 67 -10.25 -1.05 -0.09
C ARG A 67 -8.79 -1.40 0.20
N LEU A 68 -8.40 -1.31 1.46
CA LEU A 68 -7.07 -1.72 1.88
C LEU A 68 -6.93 -3.25 1.82
N SER A 69 -5.80 -3.73 1.31
CA SER A 69 -5.56 -5.18 1.11
C SER A 69 -5.56 -5.96 2.42
N ASP A 70 -5.22 -5.32 3.54
CA ASP A 70 -5.25 -5.91 4.88
C ASP A 70 -6.67 -5.96 5.48
N CYS A 71 -7.70 -5.60 4.70
CA CYS A 71 -9.09 -5.53 5.10
C CYS A 71 -9.40 -4.56 6.26
N SER A 72 -8.48 -3.65 6.60
CA SER A 72 -8.68 -2.69 7.70
C SER A 72 -9.73 -1.62 7.41
N GLY A 73 -10.09 -1.43 6.14
CA GLY A 73 -11.21 -0.59 5.73
C GLY A 73 -11.04 0.02 4.33
N TRP A 74 -11.56 1.22 4.18
CA TRP A 74 -11.64 1.96 2.92
C TRP A 74 -11.02 3.34 3.04
N LEU A 75 -10.36 3.76 1.96
CA LEU A 75 -9.90 5.12 1.71
C LEU A 75 -10.55 5.64 0.43
N PHE A 76 -10.13 6.81 -0.04
CA PHE A 76 -10.63 7.40 -1.28
C PHE A 76 -9.53 8.23 -1.96
N GLU A 77 -9.53 8.23 -3.29
CA GLU A 77 -8.57 8.99 -4.07
C GLU A 77 -8.85 10.50 -4.03
N ARG A 78 -10.13 10.90 -3.95
CA ARG A 78 -10.56 12.29 -3.96
C ARG A 78 -11.69 12.57 -2.96
N THR A 79 -11.73 13.82 -2.48
CA THR A 79 -12.79 14.36 -1.61
C THR A 79 -13.11 15.79 -2.01
N HIS A 80 -14.36 16.09 -2.32
CA HIS A 80 -14.78 17.43 -2.74
C HIS A 80 -13.92 18.02 -3.87
N SER A 81 -13.47 17.17 -4.81
CA SER A 81 -12.53 17.49 -5.90
C SER A 81 -11.06 17.65 -5.50
N ASP A 82 -10.72 17.64 -4.22
CA ASP A 82 -9.33 17.59 -3.78
C ASP A 82 -8.76 16.19 -3.97
N GLN A 83 -7.56 16.11 -4.54
CA GLN A 83 -6.82 14.87 -4.64
C GLN A 83 -6.18 14.53 -3.28
N MET A 84 -6.56 13.38 -2.74
CA MET A 84 -6.11 12.88 -1.44
C MET A 84 -5.01 11.83 -1.60
N MET A 85 -5.06 11.07 -2.69
CA MET A 85 -4.10 10.00 -2.97
C MET A 85 -3.69 9.97 -4.44
N ALA A 86 -2.54 9.37 -4.72
CA ALA A 86 -2.03 9.15 -6.08
C ALA A 86 -1.62 7.69 -6.26
N ARG A 87 -2.14 7.04 -7.31
CA ARG A 87 -1.75 5.67 -7.68
C ARG A 87 -0.28 5.65 -8.13
N LEU A 88 0.49 4.69 -7.62
CA LEU A 88 1.87 4.44 -8.04
C LEU A 88 1.93 3.24 -9.00
N PRO A 89 2.90 3.21 -9.93
CA PRO A 89 3.12 2.05 -10.78
C PRO A 89 3.61 0.86 -9.94
N VAL A 90 2.90 -0.26 -10.04
CA VAL A 90 3.30 -1.55 -9.49
C VAL A 90 3.82 -2.40 -10.65
N LYS A 91 5.01 -2.99 -10.48
CA LYS A 91 5.61 -3.89 -11.46
C LYS A 91 5.33 -5.34 -11.08
N ASP A 92 4.88 -6.12 -12.05
CA ASP A 92 4.87 -7.58 -11.98
C ASP A 92 6.27 -8.14 -12.25
N GLY A 93 6.64 -9.20 -11.54
CA GLY A 93 7.93 -9.87 -11.73
C GLY A 93 8.12 -11.00 -10.73
N LEU A 94 9.29 -11.63 -10.75
CA LEU A 94 9.73 -12.57 -9.73
C LEU A 94 11.07 -12.07 -9.20
N TRP A 95 11.14 -11.84 -7.90
CA TRP A 95 12.37 -11.46 -7.22
C TRP A 95 12.64 -12.45 -6.09
N ALA A 96 13.91 -12.80 -5.93
CA ALA A 96 14.38 -13.64 -4.84
C ALA A 96 15.43 -12.86 -4.05
N PHE A 97 15.29 -12.83 -2.73
CA PHE A 97 16.20 -12.11 -1.86
C PHE A 97 16.56 -12.92 -0.63
N HIS A 98 17.79 -12.77 -0.16
CA HIS A 98 18.15 -13.14 1.19
C HIS A 98 17.91 -11.95 2.13
N VAL A 99 17.33 -12.20 3.29
CA VAL A 99 17.13 -11.18 4.33
C VAL A 99 18.47 -10.84 4.99
N ASP A 100 18.93 -9.60 4.83
CA ASP A 100 20.21 -9.13 5.36
C ASP A 100 20.00 -8.07 6.46
N ASN A 101 19.44 -8.51 7.59
CA ASN A 101 19.24 -7.62 8.74
C ASN A 101 19.57 -8.34 10.06
N TYR A 102 20.81 -8.82 10.18
CA TYR A 102 21.26 -9.51 11.39
C TYR A 102 21.38 -8.57 12.59
N PRO A 103 20.97 -8.99 13.81
CA PRO A 103 20.34 -10.28 14.16
C PRO A 103 18.80 -10.26 14.13
N VAL A 104 18.20 -9.15 13.68
CA VAL A 104 16.78 -8.86 13.89
C VAL A 104 15.88 -9.60 12.89
N GLY A 105 16.36 -9.88 11.69
CA GLY A 105 15.52 -10.38 10.59
C GLY A 105 14.65 -9.28 9.99
N MET A 106 13.58 -9.64 9.29
CA MET A 106 12.71 -8.68 8.63
C MET A 106 11.25 -9.08 8.77
N ALA A 107 10.45 -8.20 9.35
CA ALA A 107 9.03 -8.45 9.55
C ALA A 107 8.23 -7.98 8.34
N LEU A 108 7.23 -8.80 7.97
CA LEU A 108 6.27 -8.47 6.92
C LEU A 108 5.44 -7.24 7.30
N ARG A 109 5.20 -6.34 6.35
CA ARG A 109 4.40 -5.13 6.53
C ARG A 109 3.07 -5.26 5.78
N ARG A 110 1.98 -4.74 6.34
CA ARG A 110 0.69 -4.68 5.64
C ARG A 110 0.70 -3.76 4.42
N HIS A 111 1.59 -2.77 4.46
CA HIS A 111 1.68 -1.71 3.47
C HIS A 111 3.14 -1.40 3.15
N PRO A 112 3.44 -0.88 1.95
CA PRO A 112 4.82 -0.68 1.49
C PRO A 112 5.47 0.61 2.05
N PHE A 113 5.51 0.75 3.38
CA PHE A 113 6.22 1.85 4.05
C PHE A 113 6.79 1.42 5.41
N ASP A 114 7.91 2.03 5.79
CA ASP A 114 8.70 1.63 6.96
C ASP A 114 8.10 2.10 8.30
N ASN A 115 7.44 3.27 8.29
CA ASN A 115 6.92 3.90 9.50
C ASN A 115 5.54 3.38 9.95
N SER A 116 5.06 2.28 9.40
CA SER A 116 3.77 1.74 9.83
C SER A 116 3.87 1.23 11.28
N PRO A 117 3.14 1.81 12.25
CA PRO A 117 3.01 1.19 13.56
C PRO A 117 2.22 -0.13 13.47
N HIS A 118 1.60 -0.41 12.32
CA HIS A 118 0.84 -1.63 12.00
C HIS A 118 1.73 -2.67 11.34
N VAL A 119 2.77 -3.07 12.08
CA VAL A 119 3.51 -4.30 11.78
C VAL A 119 2.56 -5.47 12.03
N GLU A 120 2.35 -6.33 11.04
CA GLU A 120 1.84 -7.69 11.26
C GLU A 120 2.97 -8.44 11.98
N PRO A 121 2.90 -8.69 13.30
CA PRO A 121 3.95 -9.43 13.99
C PRO A 121 3.98 -10.90 13.55
N THR A 122 3.00 -11.31 12.75
CA THR A 122 2.67 -12.68 12.40
C THR A 122 3.68 -13.35 11.48
N MET A 123 4.52 -12.58 10.76
CA MET A 123 5.56 -13.16 9.90
C MET A 123 6.87 -12.37 9.99
N LEU A 124 7.86 -13.00 10.64
CA LEU A 124 9.24 -12.53 10.71
C LEU A 124 10.11 -13.49 9.88
N PHE A 125 10.85 -12.93 8.94
CA PHE A 125 11.86 -13.66 8.18
C PHE A 125 13.20 -13.56 8.91
N GLU A 126 13.85 -14.69 9.15
CA GLU A 126 15.15 -14.73 9.82
C GLU A 126 16.26 -14.18 8.92
N SER A 127 17.39 -13.76 9.50
CA SER A 127 18.55 -13.36 8.71
C SER A 127 19.03 -14.52 7.84
N MET A 128 19.41 -14.21 6.61
CA MET A 128 19.76 -15.14 5.54
C MET A 128 18.62 -16.06 5.09
N GLN A 129 17.38 -15.84 5.52
CA GLN A 129 16.24 -16.55 4.95
C GLN A 129 16.00 -16.08 3.52
N LEU A 130 15.82 -17.03 2.59
CA LEU A 130 15.41 -16.76 1.22
C LEU A 130 13.92 -16.47 1.15
N ILE A 131 13.54 -15.37 0.50
CA ILE A 131 12.15 -14.98 0.27
C ILE A 131 11.91 -14.72 -1.22
N TYR A 132 10.69 -15.05 -1.67
CA TYR A 132 10.25 -14.79 -3.04
C TYR A 132 9.17 -13.72 -3.05
N CYS A 133 9.29 -12.79 -3.99
CA CYS A 133 8.38 -11.67 -4.15
C CYS A 133 7.85 -11.60 -5.58
N ASP A 134 6.62 -11.10 -5.75
CA ASP A 134 5.92 -11.14 -7.04
C ASP A 134 5.37 -9.79 -7.53
N LYS A 135 5.56 -8.73 -6.73
CA LYS A 135 5.28 -7.33 -7.08
C LYS A 135 6.37 -6.42 -6.54
N GLN A 136 6.62 -5.31 -7.22
CA GLN A 136 7.50 -4.24 -6.75
C GLN A 136 6.82 -2.88 -6.91
N VAL A 137 6.98 -2.00 -5.91
CA VAL A 137 6.69 -0.57 -6.02
C VAL A 137 7.91 0.23 -5.54
N THR A 138 8.22 1.33 -6.20
CA THR A 138 9.27 2.25 -5.77
C THR A 138 8.66 3.56 -5.31
N ALA A 139 8.88 3.91 -4.05
CA ALA A 139 8.44 5.17 -3.47
C ALA A 139 9.21 6.36 -4.07
N PRO A 140 8.68 7.59 -4.03
CA PRO A 140 9.38 8.78 -4.53
C PRO A 140 10.74 9.06 -3.87
N ASN A 141 10.98 8.54 -2.67
CA ASN A 141 12.27 8.61 -1.97
C ASN A 141 13.29 7.57 -2.46
N GLY A 142 12.93 6.74 -3.44
CA GLY A 142 13.78 5.70 -4.03
C GLY A 142 13.88 4.39 -3.24
N VAL A 143 13.08 4.20 -2.18
CA VAL A 143 12.94 2.91 -1.48
C VAL A 143 12.02 2.01 -2.29
N SER A 144 12.45 0.79 -2.57
CA SER A 144 11.58 -0.20 -3.21
C SER A 144 11.00 -1.13 -2.17
N SER A 145 9.70 -1.37 -2.29
CA SER A 145 8.98 -2.40 -1.53
C SER A 145 8.57 -3.52 -2.47
N TYR A 146 8.63 -4.75 -1.95
CA TYR A 146 8.35 -5.97 -2.68
C TYR A 146 7.27 -6.76 -1.95
N ARG A 147 6.25 -7.22 -2.68
CA ARG A 147 5.19 -8.05 -2.10
C ARG A 147 5.68 -9.50 -2.03
N VAL A 148 5.61 -10.11 -0.85
CA VAL A 148 5.98 -11.51 -0.67
C VAL A 148 4.94 -12.41 -1.33
N GLN A 149 5.39 -13.34 -2.18
CA GLN A 149 4.53 -14.20 -2.97
C GLN A 149 3.59 -15.03 -2.08
N GLY A 150 2.31 -15.10 -2.48
CA GLY A 150 1.28 -15.82 -1.71
C GLY A 150 0.75 -15.06 -0.50
N THR A 151 1.14 -13.79 -0.32
CA THR A 151 0.66 -12.91 0.75
C THR A 151 0.22 -11.55 0.18
N ASP A 152 -0.43 -10.74 1.02
CA ASP A 152 -0.70 -9.32 0.74
C ASP A 152 0.34 -8.39 1.39
N GLY A 153 1.37 -8.97 2.01
CA GLY A 153 2.38 -8.27 2.78
C GLY A 153 3.60 -7.86 1.96
N TRP A 154 4.29 -6.85 2.47
CA TRP A 154 5.40 -6.16 1.83
C TRP A 154 6.65 -6.20 2.68
N VAL A 155 7.80 -6.26 2.01
CA VAL A 155 9.15 -6.07 2.56
C VAL A 155 9.84 -4.96 1.79
N PHE A 156 10.92 -4.37 2.30
CA PHE A 156 11.61 -3.26 1.64
C PHE A 156 13.10 -3.52 1.51
N ASP A 157 13.71 -3.02 0.43
CA ASP A 157 15.14 -3.24 0.14
C ASP A 157 16.07 -2.46 1.06
N GLN A 158 15.63 -1.30 1.53
CA GLN A 158 16.45 -0.43 2.35
C GLN A 158 15.66 0.30 3.43
N ARG A 159 16.31 0.52 4.57
CA ARG A 159 15.82 1.40 5.64
C ARG A 159 16.58 2.71 5.64
N LEU A 160 15.87 3.83 5.70
CA LEU A 160 16.48 5.15 5.89
C LEU A 160 16.79 5.35 7.37
N ARG A 161 18.05 5.60 7.72
CA ARG A 161 18.42 6.08 9.07
C ARG A 161 18.15 7.58 9.21
N GLU A 162 18.02 8.03 10.45
CA GLU A 162 17.87 9.47 10.80
C GLU A 162 18.98 10.37 10.23
N GLN A 163 20.16 9.81 9.92
CA GLN A 163 21.29 10.52 9.31
C GLN A 163 21.37 10.38 7.78
N GLY A 164 20.34 9.83 7.13
CA GLY A 164 20.29 9.64 5.67
C GLY A 164 21.08 8.44 5.15
N SER A 165 21.77 7.69 6.01
CA SER A 165 22.41 6.43 5.62
C SER A 165 21.38 5.33 5.35
N LYS A 166 21.64 4.50 4.34
CA LYS A 166 20.78 3.38 3.94
C LYS A 166 21.30 2.08 4.57
N ILE A 167 20.41 1.32 5.21
CA ILE A 167 20.68 -0.08 5.57
C ILE A 167 20.02 -0.92 4.49
N PHE A 168 20.78 -1.74 3.77
CA PHE A 168 20.19 -2.75 2.90
C PHE A 168 19.62 -3.87 3.75
N MET A 169 18.41 -4.27 3.45
CA MET A 169 17.66 -5.31 4.17
C MET A 169 17.53 -6.58 3.32
N LEU A 170 17.79 -6.47 2.02
CA LEU A 170 17.64 -7.53 1.02
C LEU A 170 18.87 -7.59 0.13
N LEU A 171 19.43 -8.79 -0.03
CA LEU A 171 20.48 -9.08 -1.01
C LEU A 171 19.87 -9.84 -2.19
N PRO A 172 19.99 -9.35 -3.44
CA PRO A 172 19.48 -10.06 -4.61
C PRO A 172 20.24 -11.39 -4.80
N GLU A 173 19.55 -12.41 -5.30
CA GLU A 173 20.25 -13.57 -5.85
C GLU A 173 21.04 -13.16 -7.11
N GLY A 174 22.30 -13.59 -7.16
CA GLY A 174 23.24 -13.31 -8.25
C GLY A 174 23.07 -14.19 -9.47
#